data_AF-A0ABD2NDZ2-F1
#
_entry.id   AF-A0ABD2NDZ2-F1
#
_cell.length_a   1.000
_cell.length_b   1.000
_cell.length_c   1.000
_cell.angle_alpha   90.00
_cell.angle_beta   90.00
_cell.angle_gamma   90.00
#
_symmetry.space_group_name_H-M   'P 1'
#
loop_
_entity.id
_entity.type
_entity.pdbx_description
1 polymer ?
#
loop_
_entity_poly.entity_id
_entity_poly.type
_entity_poly.pdbx_seq_one_letter_code
_entity_poly.pdbx_strand_id
1 'polypeptide(L)'
;MKGKDIVITEVYSPNDSSSDEEKTNFYDNLKTLLDKKLTQIDDSTPTKLYDGLVKSIHQAAEESLGELDNGRNKKSLYCWNDSIKESLEEKKGAYNKWLTTKDLEDRKYYRRISREVKKEIIKRKNEFWDTKCEEVGQYLGSSRSRESWRLLKNLRTNENSRTSLQPISMSEWELYYKQQMKEDRVQFERTELELNEQNTEITKNYSTRSQDPDLLAKKRPITRTGAGKRRTC
;
A
#
# COMPACT_ATOMS: atom_id res chain seq x y z
N MET A 1 -39.12 -6.34 9.06
CA MET A 1 -37.72 -6.75 8.89
C MET A 1 -37.33 -6.45 7.46
N LYS A 2 -36.40 -5.53 7.22
CA LYS A 2 -35.95 -5.21 5.85
C LYS A 2 -35.00 -6.32 5.42
N GLY A 3 -35.43 -7.12 4.44
CA GLY A 3 -34.56 -8.09 3.78
C GLY A 3 -33.40 -7.35 3.13
N LYS A 4 -32.17 -7.77 3.44
CA LYS A 4 -31.00 -7.30 2.70
C LYS A 4 -31.04 -8.01 1.34
N ASP A 5 -31.05 -7.25 0.25
CA ASP A 5 -30.90 -7.80 -1.09
C ASP A 5 -29.52 -8.44 -1.20
N ILE A 6 -29.51 -9.78 -1.24
CA ILE A 6 -28.30 -10.56 -1.51
C ILE A 6 -28.02 -10.41 -3.01
N VAL A 7 -27.05 -9.57 -3.35
CA VAL A 7 -26.55 -9.48 -4.73
C VAL A 7 -25.61 -10.66 -4.96
N ILE A 8 -26.12 -11.72 -5.56
CA ILE A 8 -25.31 -12.84 -6.05
C ILE A 8 -24.59 -12.35 -7.32
N THR A 9 -23.34 -11.91 -7.19
CA THR A 9 -22.55 -11.39 -8.33
C THR A 9 -21.90 -12.49 -9.17
N GLU A 10 -21.84 -13.72 -8.69
CA GLU A 10 -21.20 -14.82 -9.41
C GLU A 10 -22.15 -16.01 -9.50
N VAL A 11 -22.77 -16.15 -10.67
CA VAL A 11 -23.33 -17.45 -11.07
C VAL A 11 -22.13 -18.33 -11.36
N TYR A 12 -21.87 -19.26 -10.44
CA TYR A 12 -20.93 -20.36 -10.56
C TYR A 12 -20.90 -20.92 -12.00
N SER A 13 -19.79 -20.71 -12.68
CA SER A 13 -19.52 -21.31 -13.99
C SER A 13 -18.69 -22.57 -13.76
N PRO A 14 -19.08 -23.74 -14.29
CA PRO A 14 -18.35 -25.01 -14.12
C PRO A 14 -16.89 -25.01 -14.61
N ASN A 15 -16.40 -23.91 -15.20
CA ASN A 15 -15.06 -23.76 -15.78
C ASN A 15 -14.16 -22.77 -15.02
N ASP A 16 -14.44 -22.44 -13.76
CA ASP A 16 -13.62 -21.48 -13.02
C ASP A 16 -12.26 -22.06 -12.59
N SER A 17 -11.20 -21.27 -12.80
CA SER A 17 -9.79 -21.64 -12.66
C SER A 17 -9.28 -21.70 -11.22
N SER A 18 -10.14 -22.07 -10.28
CA SER A 18 -9.70 -22.37 -8.91
C SER A 18 -9.04 -23.74 -8.92
N SER A 19 -7.85 -23.83 -8.31
CA SER A 19 -7.07 -25.06 -8.21
C SER A 19 -7.94 -26.16 -7.57
N ASP A 20 -7.84 -27.39 -8.06
CA ASP A 20 -8.63 -28.51 -7.50
C ASP A 20 -8.40 -28.67 -5.99
N GLU A 21 -7.23 -28.27 -5.49
CA GLU A 21 -6.87 -28.24 -4.07
C GLU A 21 -7.67 -27.21 -3.25
N GLU A 22 -7.98 -26.04 -3.81
CA GLU A 22 -8.79 -25.01 -3.14
C GLU A 22 -10.24 -25.47 -3.01
N LYS A 23 -10.75 -26.15 -4.04
CA LYS A 23 -12.09 -26.75 -4.04
C LYS A 23 -12.20 -27.84 -2.98
N THR A 24 -11.22 -28.76 -2.90
CA THR A 24 -11.24 -29.82 -1.87
C THR A 24 -11.20 -29.25 -0.46
N ASN A 25 -10.35 -28.24 -0.22
CA ASN A 25 -10.24 -27.60 1.09
C ASN A 25 -11.55 -26.89 1.49
N PHE A 26 -12.24 -26.25 0.54
CA PHE A 26 -13.54 -25.63 0.80
C PHE A 26 -14.59 -26.68 1.22
N TYR A 27 -14.73 -27.76 0.46
CA TYR A 27 -15.73 -28.79 0.76
C TYR A 27 -15.45 -29.51 2.09
N ASP A 28 -14.18 -29.76 2.41
CA ASP A 28 -13.77 -30.38 3.67
C ASP A 28 -14.04 -29.47 4.87
N ASN A 29 -13.75 -28.17 4.75
CA ASN A 29 -14.07 -27.18 5.77
C ASN A 29 -15.57 -27.03 5.98
N LEU A 30 -16.35 -26.97 4.90
CA LEU A 30 -17.81 -26.87 4.97
C LEU A 30 -18.40 -28.09 5.67
N LYS A 31 -17.92 -29.30 5.33
CA LYS A 31 -18.39 -30.55 5.94
C LYS A 31 -18.11 -30.60 7.44
N THR A 32 -16.88 -30.28 7.85
CA THR A 32 -16.49 -30.29 9.28
C THR A 32 -17.26 -29.25 10.10
N LEU A 33 -17.51 -28.06 9.53
CA LEU A 33 -18.31 -27.02 10.18
C LEU A 33 -19.79 -27.42 10.26
N LEU A 34 -20.35 -28.02 9.21
CA LEU A 34 -21.73 -28.49 9.21
C LEU A 34 -21.94 -29.57 10.27
N ASP A 35 -21.07 -30.58 10.33
CA ASP A 35 -21.12 -31.64 11.34
C ASP A 35 -21.09 -31.07 12.77
N LYS A 36 -20.27 -30.04 12.99
CA LYS A 36 -20.19 -29.35 14.29
C LYS A 36 -21.49 -28.59 14.62
N LYS A 37 -22.09 -27.88 13.66
CA LYS A 37 -23.29 -27.05 13.90
C LYS A 37 -24.56 -27.88 14.00
N LEU A 38 -24.64 -29.02 13.31
CA LEU A 38 -25.78 -29.94 13.38
C LEU A 38 -25.95 -30.54 14.79
N THR A 39 -24.85 -30.76 15.53
CA THR A 39 -24.91 -31.25 16.93
C THR A 39 -25.45 -30.21 17.94
N GLN A 40 -25.67 -28.97 17.52
CA GLN A 40 -26.14 -27.86 18.37
C GLN A 40 -27.61 -27.51 18.14
N ILE A 41 -28.31 -28.24 17.28
CA ILE A 41 -29.72 -27.97 16.96
C ILE A 41 -30.61 -28.52 18.09
N ASP A 42 -31.62 -27.73 18.45
CA ASP A 42 -32.61 -28.10 19.47
C ASP A 42 -33.78 -28.88 18.82
N ASP A 43 -33.99 -30.11 19.28
CA ASP A 43 -34.95 -31.07 18.73
C ASP A 43 -36.40 -30.83 19.17
N SER A 44 -36.66 -29.71 19.86
CA SER A 44 -37.93 -29.44 20.54
C SER A 44 -39.17 -29.39 19.62
N THR A 45 -39.06 -28.94 18.36
CA THR A 45 -40.24 -28.80 17.47
C THR A 45 -39.83 -28.92 16.00
N PRO A 46 -40.59 -29.61 15.13
CA PRO A 46 -40.21 -29.82 13.71
C PRO A 46 -39.93 -28.53 12.92
N THR A 47 -40.66 -27.46 13.22
CA THR A 47 -40.44 -26.14 12.62
C THR A 47 -39.15 -25.48 13.11
N LYS A 48 -38.83 -25.61 14.40
CA LYS A 48 -37.58 -25.09 14.98
C LYS A 48 -36.36 -25.87 14.51
N LEU A 49 -36.52 -27.18 14.33
CA LEU A 49 -35.53 -28.06 13.71
C LEU A 49 -35.18 -27.59 12.30
N TYR A 50 -36.20 -27.36 11.46
CA TYR A 50 -36.01 -26.85 10.11
C TYR A 50 -35.30 -25.49 10.08
N ASP A 51 -35.74 -24.54 10.90
CA ASP A 51 -35.11 -23.22 11.00
C ASP A 51 -33.65 -23.31 11.49
N GLY A 52 -33.36 -24.24 12.40
CA GLY A 52 -32.01 -24.53 12.88
C GLY A 52 -31.11 -25.14 11.80
N LEU A 53 -31.65 -26.05 11.00
CA LEU A 53 -30.95 -26.65 9.85
C LEU A 53 -30.59 -25.57 8.81
N VAL A 54 -31.54 -24.73 8.44
CA VAL A 54 -31.28 -23.66 7.45
C VAL A 54 -30.22 -22.67 7.97
N LYS A 55 -30.31 -22.26 9.24
CA LYS A 55 -29.33 -21.36 9.86
C LYS A 55 -27.93 -21.97 9.95
N SER A 56 -27.83 -23.25 10.33
CA SER A 56 -26.54 -23.94 10.45
C SER A 56 -25.85 -24.07 9.09
N ILE A 57 -26.60 -24.39 8.03
CA ILE A 57 -26.08 -24.42 6.65
C ILE A 57 -25.56 -23.04 6.24
N HIS A 58 -26.36 -21.99 6.43
CA HIS A 58 -25.94 -20.64 6.06
C HIS A 58 -24.70 -20.18 6.83
N GLN A 59 -24.64 -20.46 8.13
CA GLN A 59 -23.51 -20.08 8.97
C GLN A 59 -22.23 -20.88 8.60
N ALA A 60 -22.35 -22.19 8.36
CA ALA A 60 -21.22 -23.00 7.92
C ALA A 60 -20.70 -22.53 6.55
N ALA A 61 -21.60 -22.15 5.64
CA ALA A 61 -21.22 -21.59 4.35
C ALA A 61 -20.52 -20.23 4.49
N GLU A 62 -21.04 -19.32 5.33
CA GLU A 62 -20.45 -18.01 5.58
C GLU A 62 -19.06 -18.13 6.22
N GLU A 63 -18.90 -19.03 7.20
CA GLU A 63 -17.60 -19.31 7.84
C GLU A 63 -16.59 -19.95 6.87
N SER A 64 -17.06 -20.81 5.94
CA SER A 64 -16.19 -21.48 4.95
C SER A 64 -15.77 -20.58 3.79
N LEU A 65 -16.69 -19.73 3.31
CA LEU A 65 -16.44 -18.78 2.22
C LEU A 65 -15.66 -17.55 2.71
N GLY A 66 -15.75 -17.24 4.00
CA GLY A 66 -15.19 -16.03 4.60
C GLY A 66 -15.95 -14.77 4.21
N GLU A 67 -15.66 -13.67 4.91
CA GLU A 67 -16.16 -12.35 4.54
C GLU A 67 -15.09 -11.59 3.75
N LEU A 68 -15.44 -11.12 2.55
CA LEU A 68 -14.64 -10.09 1.88
C LEU A 68 -14.73 -8.82 2.71
N ASP A 69 -13.64 -8.47 3.38
CA ASP A 69 -13.52 -7.22 4.10
C ASP A 69 -13.68 -6.08 3.08
N ASN A 70 -14.86 -5.48 3.04
CA ASN A 70 -15.12 -4.24 2.30
C ASN A 70 -14.39 -3.03 2.92
N GLY A 71 -13.44 -3.31 3.83
CA GLY A 71 -12.60 -2.42 4.58
C GLY A 71 -11.90 -1.37 3.72
N ARG A 72 -12.35 -0.12 3.92
CA ARG A 72 -11.53 1.10 3.84
C ARG A 72 -10.76 1.29 2.54
N ASN A 73 -11.46 1.34 1.41
CA ASN A 73 -11.12 2.20 0.27
C ASN A 73 -12.17 2.08 -0.85
N LYS A 74 -13.45 2.29 -0.54
CA LYS A 74 -14.35 2.82 -1.59
C LYS A 74 -14.00 4.30 -1.76
N LYS A 75 -12.77 4.59 -2.23
CA LYS A 75 -12.54 5.83 -2.96
C LYS A 75 -13.59 5.78 -4.03
N SER A 76 -14.63 6.61 -3.89
CA SER A 76 -15.67 6.77 -4.91
C SER A 76 -14.91 6.81 -6.23
N LEU A 77 -15.04 5.75 -7.03
CA LEU A 77 -14.29 5.61 -8.26
C LEU A 77 -14.58 6.91 -9.00
N TYR A 78 -13.57 7.76 -9.20
CA TYR A 78 -13.81 9.18 -9.46
C TYR A 78 -14.75 9.41 -10.67
N CYS A 79 -14.79 8.43 -11.58
CA CYS A 79 -15.59 8.41 -12.79
C CYS A 79 -17.04 7.97 -12.59
N TRP A 80 -17.47 7.60 -11.38
CA TRP A 80 -18.83 7.22 -11.07
C TRP A 80 -19.68 8.44 -10.73
N ASN A 81 -20.64 8.71 -11.60
CA ASN A 81 -21.69 9.71 -11.40
C ASN A 81 -23.05 8.99 -11.43
N ASP A 82 -24.07 9.61 -10.85
CA ASP A 82 -25.43 9.10 -10.88
C ASP A 82 -25.98 9.02 -12.32
N SER A 83 -25.56 9.92 -13.21
CA SER A 83 -25.81 9.83 -14.66
C SER A 83 -25.32 8.49 -15.26
N ILE A 84 -24.08 8.09 -14.96
CA ILE A 84 -23.49 6.85 -15.46
C ILE A 84 -24.19 5.63 -14.84
N LYS A 85 -24.64 5.72 -13.58
CA LYS A 85 -25.44 4.66 -12.95
C LYS A 85 -26.76 4.48 -13.68
N GLU A 86 -27.46 5.56 -13.97
CA GLU A 86 -28.74 5.52 -14.69
C GLU A 86 -28.58 4.88 -16.08
N SER A 87 -27.56 5.29 -16.85
CA SER A 87 -27.30 4.69 -18.16
C SER A 87 -26.85 3.22 -18.08
N LEU A 88 -26.21 2.81 -16.97
CA LEU A 88 -25.89 1.40 -16.72
C LEU A 88 -27.12 0.57 -16.39
N GLU A 89 -28.06 1.09 -15.60
CA GLU A 89 -29.34 0.44 -15.34
C GLU A 89 -30.18 0.35 -16.62
N GLU A 90 -30.19 1.38 -17.47
CA GLU A 90 -30.83 1.33 -18.79
C GLU A 90 -30.21 0.23 -19.67
N LYS A 91 -28.87 0.16 -19.71
CA LYS A 91 -28.15 -0.91 -20.43
C LYS A 91 -28.52 -2.29 -19.91
N LYS A 92 -28.65 -2.46 -18.59
CA LYS A 92 -29.04 -3.71 -17.95
C LYS A 92 -30.48 -4.09 -18.28
N GLY A 93 -31.40 -3.12 -18.24
CA GLY A 93 -32.80 -3.31 -18.67
C GLY A 93 -32.90 -3.72 -20.13
N ALA A 94 -32.16 -3.05 -21.02
CA ALA A 94 -32.11 -3.38 -22.44
C ALA A 94 -31.57 -4.80 -22.69
N TYR A 95 -30.56 -5.22 -21.93
CA TYR A 95 -29.99 -6.57 -22.00
C TYR A 95 -31.00 -7.63 -21.55
N ASN A 96 -31.66 -7.41 -20.41
CA ASN A 96 -32.68 -8.32 -19.89
C ASN A 96 -33.86 -8.44 -20.86
N LYS A 97 -34.29 -7.34 -21.47
CA LYS A 97 -35.32 -7.33 -22.51
C LYS A 97 -34.90 -8.20 -23.71
N TRP A 98 -33.69 -8.02 -24.20
CA TRP A 98 -33.15 -8.85 -25.29
C TRP A 98 -33.04 -10.34 -24.90
N LEU A 99 -32.65 -10.66 -23.66
CA LEU A 99 -32.62 -12.06 -23.21
C LEU A 99 -34.00 -12.72 -23.20
N THR A 100 -35.03 -11.96 -22.83
CA THR A 100 -36.42 -12.45 -22.78
C THR A 100 -37.02 -12.60 -24.18
N THR A 101 -36.96 -11.56 -25.01
CA THR A 101 -37.59 -11.57 -26.34
C THR A 101 -36.75 -12.37 -27.37
N LYS A 102 -35.42 -12.37 -27.22
CA LYS A 102 -34.43 -12.85 -28.21
C LYS A 102 -34.56 -12.22 -29.61
N ASP A 103 -35.21 -11.06 -29.69
CA ASP A 103 -35.43 -10.34 -30.94
C ASP A 103 -34.17 -9.59 -31.42
N LEU A 104 -34.06 -9.40 -32.74
CA LEU A 104 -32.95 -8.70 -33.37
C LEU A 104 -32.98 -7.18 -33.14
N GLU A 105 -34.16 -6.56 -33.04
CA GLU A 105 -34.26 -5.12 -32.78
C GLU A 105 -33.90 -4.80 -31.33
N ASP A 106 -34.33 -5.63 -30.37
CA ASP A 106 -33.91 -5.51 -28.97
C ASP A 106 -32.38 -5.67 -28.82
N ARG A 107 -31.75 -6.56 -29.61
CA ARG A 107 -30.28 -6.70 -29.66
C ARG A 107 -29.60 -5.45 -30.20
N LYS A 108 -30.14 -4.83 -31.26
CA LYS A 108 -29.61 -3.58 -31.84
C LYS A 108 -29.73 -2.43 -30.84
N TYR A 109 -30.87 -2.33 -30.16
CA TYR A 109 -31.11 -1.33 -29.12
C TYR A 109 -30.11 -1.48 -27.96
N TYR A 110 -29.94 -2.68 -27.41
CA TYR A 110 -28.92 -2.95 -26.38
C TYR A 110 -27.51 -2.55 -26.84
N ARG A 111 -27.14 -2.91 -28.08
CA ARG A 111 -25.82 -2.56 -28.63
C ARG A 111 -25.63 -1.04 -28.73
N ARG A 112 -26.68 -0.28 -29.07
CA ARG A 112 -26.65 1.18 -29.12
C ARG A 112 -26.41 1.77 -27.72
N ILE A 113 -27.25 1.42 -26.75
CA ILE A 113 -27.12 1.88 -25.37
C ILE A 113 -25.75 1.51 -24.79
N SER A 114 -25.26 0.29 -25.05
CA SER A 114 -23.93 -0.12 -24.59
C SER A 114 -22.79 0.72 -25.18
N ARG A 115 -22.94 1.25 -26.40
CA ARG A 115 -21.95 2.17 -27.00
C ARG A 115 -22.03 3.55 -26.37
N GLU A 116 -23.23 4.03 -26.09
CA GLU A 116 -23.48 5.33 -25.44
C GLU A 116 -22.89 5.35 -24.03
N VAL A 117 -23.17 4.34 -23.21
CA VAL A 117 -22.56 4.17 -21.88
C VAL A 117 -21.04 4.18 -21.96
N LYS A 118 -20.46 3.44 -22.92
CA LYS A 118 -18.99 3.39 -23.09
C LYS A 118 -18.44 4.77 -23.44
N LYS A 119 -19.12 5.53 -24.31
CA LYS A 119 -18.72 6.90 -24.67
C LYS A 119 -18.77 7.81 -23.45
N GLU A 120 -19.84 7.75 -22.66
CA GLU A 120 -20.00 8.59 -21.46
C GLU A 120 -18.93 8.30 -20.42
N ILE A 121 -18.64 7.02 -20.15
CA ILE A 121 -17.55 6.62 -19.25
C ILE A 121 -16.20 7.15 -19.75
N ILE A 122 -15.90 7.02 -21.05
CA ILE A 122 -14.65 7.54 -21.62
C ILE A 122 -14.58 9.06 -21.48
N LYS A 123 -15.67 9.76 -21.84
CA LYS A 123 -15.76 11.22 -21.75
C LYS A 123 -15.49 11.69 -20.32
N ARG A 124 -16.19 11.12 -19.35
CA ARG A 124 -16.05 11.48 -17.94
C ARG A 124 -14.65 11.19 -17.40
N LYS A 125 -14.06 10.08 -17.84
CA LYS A 125 -12.68 9.73 -17.50
C LYS A 125 -11.70 10.77 -18.07
N ASN A 126 -11.90 11.19 -19.31
CA ASN A 126 -11.05 12.21 -19.91
C ASN A 126 -11.20 13.55 -19.19
N GLU A 127 -12.44 14.01 -18.94
CA GLU A 127 -12.73 15.29 -18.26
C GLU A 127 -12.00 15.40 -16.91
N PHE A 128 -12.02 14.36 -16.08
CA PHE A 128 -11.29 14.40 -14.83
C PHE A 128 -9.78 14.37 -15.01
N TRP A 129 -9.27 13.59 -15.98
CA TRP A 129 -7.84 13.60 -16.26
C TRP A 129 -7.41 15.00 -16.70
N ASP A 130 -8.23 15.69 -17.48
CA ASP A 130 -7.99 17.07 -17.89
C ASP A 130 -7.97 18.00 -16.66
N THR A 131 -8.97 17.93 -15.78
CA THR A 131 -9.00 18.69 -14.51
C THR A 131 -7.77 18.40 -13.64
N LYS A 132 -7.38 17.13 -13.50
CA LYS A 132 -6.18 16.75 -12.74
C LYS A 132 -4.90 17.26 -13.39
N CYS A 133 -4.84 17.29 -14.72
CA CYS A 133 -3.72 17.88 -15.43
C CYS A 133 -3.64 19.40 -15.18
N GLU A 134 -4.77 20.09 -15.17
CA GLU A 134 -4.84 21.52 -14.82
C GLU A 134 -4.39 21.79 -13.38
N GLU A 135 -4.90 21.04 -12.41
CA GLU A 135 -4.47 21.13 -11.01
C GLU A 135 -2.95 20.97 -10.89
N VAL A 136 -2.38 19.91 -11.49
CA VAL A 136 -0.92 19.68 -11.47
C VAL A 136 -0.16 20.82 -12.16
N GLY A 137 -0.69 21.36 -13.25
CA GLY A 137 -0.12 22.51 -13.96
C GLY A 137 -0.06 23.77 -13.10
N GLN A 138 -1.10 24.02 -12.29
CA GLN A 138 -1.17 25.13 -11.33
C GLN A 138 -0.15 24.95 -10.19
N TYR A 139 -0.02 23.74 -9.64
CA TYR A 139 0.85 23.47 -8.50
C TYR A 139 2.34 23.40 -8.84
N LEU A 140 2.74 22.84 -9.99
CA LEU A 140 4.16 22.62 -10.32
C LEU A 140 4.81 23.74 -11.16
N GLY A 141 4.06 24.77 -11.56
CA GLY A 141 4.50 25.76 -12.52
C GLY A 141 4.65 25.16 -13.93
N SER A 142 4.23 25.92 -14.94
CA SER A 142 4.06 25.45 -16.33
C SER A 142 5.31 24.76 -16.94
N SER A 143 6.52 25.19 -16.58
CA SER A 143 7.76 24.65 -17.18
C SER A 143 8.19 23.29 -16.60
N ARG A 144 8.21 23.13 -15.26
CA ARG A 144 8.62 21.88 -14.61
C ARG A 144 7.55 20.80 -14.67
N SER A 145 6.27 21.18 -14.64
CA SER A 145 5.16 20.23 -14.83
C SER A 145 5.15 19.61 -16.23
N ARG A 146 5.45 20.39 -17.28
CA ARG A 146 5.41 19.92 -18.68
C ARG A 146 6.46 18.86 -18.99
N GLU A 147 7.68 18.99 -18.47
CA GLU A 147 8.73 17.97 -18.65
C GLU A 147 8.40 16.67 -17.91
N SER A 148 7.91 16.78 -16.67
CA SER A 148 7.41 15.63 -15.91
C SER A 148 6.23 14.95 -16.62
N TRP A 149 5.32 15.73 -17.22
CA TRP A 149 4.19 15.21 -17.99
C TRP A 149 4.60 14.53 -19.29
N ARG A 150 5.59 15.07 -20.02
CA ARG A 150 6.16 14.39 -21.19
C ARG A 150 6.77 13.05 -20.79
N LEU A 151 7.52 13.01 -19.69
CA LEU A 151 8.10 11.80 -19.15
C LEU A 151 7.04 10.76 -18.76
N LEU A 152 6.02 11.14 -18.00
CA LEU A 152 4.91 10.25 -17.62
C LEU A 152 4.11 9.74 -18.83
N LYS A 153 3.87 10.60 -19.83
CA LYS A 153 3.18 10.20 -21.07
C LYS A 153 3.99 9.19 -21.87
N ASN A 154 5.31 9.37 -21.95
CA ASN A 154 6.22 8.47 -22.65
C ASN A 154 6.37 7.12 -21.93
N LEU A 155 6.28 7.10 -20.59
CA LEU A 155 6.26 5.86 -19.79
C LEU A 155 4.99 5.03 -19.96
N ARG A 156 3.85 5.67 -20.29
CA ARG A 156 2.56 4.98 -20.47
C ARG A 156 2.45 4.25 -21.82
N THR A 157 3.26 4.62 -22.81
CA THR A 157 3.29 3.98 -24.13
C THR A 157 4.25 2.80 -24.12
N ASN A 158 3.72 1.57 -24.16
CA ASN A 158 4.50 0.31 -24.22
C ASN A 158 5.44 0.18 -25.44
N GLU A 159 5.36 1.09 -26.42
CA GLU A 159 6.12 1.04 -27.67
C GLU A 159 7.44 1.83 -27.65
N ASN A 160 7.76 2.57 -26.58
CA ASN A 160 8.92 3.47 -26.58
C ASN A 160 10.13 2.88 -25.83
N SER A 161 11.00 2.23 -26.59
CA SER A 161 12.40 1.88 -26.24
C SER A 161 13.30 3.10 -25.93
N ARG A 162 12.77 4.32 -25.99
CA ARG A 162 13.51 5.58 -25.79
C ARG A 162 13.60 6.06 -24.34
N THR A 163 12.85 5.46 -23.42
CA THR A 163 12.92 5.83 -22.00
C THR A 163 13.26 4.61 -21.16
N SER A 164 14.47 4.08 -21.38
CA SER A 164 15.08 3.21 -20.38
C SER A 164 15.44 4.10 -19.19
N LEU A 165 14.52 4.22 -18.23
CA LEU A 165 14.89 4.76 -16.93
C LEU A 165 15.96 3.82 -16.39
N GLN A 166 17.18 4.32 -16.27
CA GLN A 166 18.24 3.66 -15.52
C GLN A 166 18.05 4.12 -14.08
N PRO A 167 17.35 3.35 -13.22
CA PRO A 167 17.25 3.71 -11.82
C PRO A 167 18.67 3.74 -11.27
N ILE A 168 19.10 4.91 -10.80
CA ILE A 168 20.39 5.05 -10.13
C ILE A 168 20.35 4.16 -8.90
N SER A 169 21.31 3.26 -8.80
CA SER A 169 21.41 2.32 -7.69
C SER A 169 21.71 3.06 -6.39
N MET A 170 21.25 2.53 -5.25
CA MET A 170 21.53 3.14 -3.94
C MET A 170 23.03 3.28 -3.67
N SER A 171 23.85 2.37 -4.19
CA SER A 171 25.32 2.43 -4.12
C SER A 171 25.91 3.64 -4.85
N GLU A 172 25.36 4.00 -6.00
CA GLU A 172 25.81 5.18 -6.77
C GLU A 172 25.43 6.48 -6.05
N TRP A 173 24.24 6.52 -5.43
CA TRP A 173 23.83 7.63 -4.57
C TRP A 173 24.75 7.78 -3.36
N GLU A 174 25.09 6.68 -2.69
CA GLU A 174 25.99 6.69 -1.54
C GLU A 174 27.38 7.24 -1.92
N LEU A 175 27.94 6.81 -3.06
CA LEU A 175 29.22 7.32 -3.58
C LEU A 175 29.15 8.81 -3.89
N TYR A 176 28.09 9.24 -4.57
CA TYR A 176 27.88 10.64 -4.92
C TYR A 176 27.81 11.54 -3.69
N TYR A 177 27.02 11.16 -2.68
CA TYR A 177 26.91 11.94 -1.45
C TYR A 177 28.20 11.89 -0.63
N LYS A 178 28.90 10.75 -0.57
CA LYS A 178 30.23 10.69 0.07
C LYS A 178 31.21 11.65 -0.58
N GLN A 179 31.16 11.82 -1.91
CA GLN A 179 32.01 12.76 -2.62
C GLN A 179 31.60 14.22 -2.37
N GLN A 180 30.31 14.53 -2.32
CA GLN A 180 29.82 15.87 -1.97
C GLN A 180 30.14 16.25 -0.51
N MET A 181 30.26 15.26 0.37
CA MET A 181 30.62 15.45 1.79
C MET A 181 32.15 15.55 1.99
N LYS A 182 32.96 15.38 0.94
CA LYS A 182 34.39 15.71 0.98
C LYS A 182 34.55 17.19 0.68
N GLU A 183 35.08 17.94 1.66
CA GLU A 183 35.30 19.38 1.53
C GLU A 183 36.67 19.62 0.86
N ASP A 184 36.73 19.54 -0.47
CA ASP A 184 37.96 19.74 -1.27
C ASP A 184 38.38 21.23 -1.39
N ARG A 185 37.91 22.10 -0.50
CA ARG A 185 38.29 23.52 -0.52
C ARG A 185 39.64 23.70 0.16
N VAL A 186 40.55 24.44 -0.49
CA VAL A 186 41.90 24.79 0.01
C VAL A 186 41.93 25.33 1.45
N GLN A 187 40.82 25.95 1.90
CA GLN A 187 40.66 26.47 3.26
C GLN A 187 40.56 25.37 4.33
N PHE A 188 40.18 24.15 3.96
CA PHE A 188 40.02 23.00 4.85
C PHE A 188 41.11 21.93 4.68
N GLU A 189 41.91 22.00 3.61
CA GLU A 189 43.12 21.16 3.41
C GLU A 189 44.20 21.40 4.48
N ARG A 190 44.17 22.55 5.19
CA ARG A 190 45.19 22.93 6.18
C ARG A 190 45.15 22.18 7.52
N THR A 191 44.11 21.42 7.81
CA THR A 191 43.93 20.87 9.17
C THR A 191 44.60 19.50 9.39
N GLU A 192 44.95 18.74 8.35
CA GLU A 192 45.58 17.43 8.52
C GLU A 192 47.10 17.49 8.77
N LEU A 193 47.78 18.54 8.30
CA LEU A 193 49.22 18.71 8.56
C LEU A 193 49.49 19.25 9.97
N GLU A 194 48.65 20.16 10.49
CA GLU A 194 48.82 20.75 11.82
C GLU A 194 48.44 19.80 12.97
N LEU A 195 47.49 18.88 12.77
CA LEU A 195 47.16 17.84 13.76
C LEU A 195 48.24 16.78 13.91
N ASN A 196 49.04 16.53 12.86
CA ASN A 196 50.09 15.51 12.92
C ASN A 196 51.39 16.05 13.54
N GLU A 197 51.69 17.34 13.35
CA GLU A 197 52.84 17.99 14.01
C GLU A 197 52.62 18.12 15.53
N GLN A 198 51.43 18.52 15.98
CA GLN A 198 51.13 18.62 17.43
C GLN A 198 51.18 17.26 18.14
N ASN A 199 50.80 16.16 17.49
CA ASN A 199 50.87 14.82 18.10
C ASN A 199 52.30 14.26 18.25
N THR A 200 53.26 14.72 17.44
CA THR A 200 54.68 14.33 17.56
C THR A 200 55.45 15.11 18.62
N GLU A 201 55.02 16.34 18.94
CA GLU A 201 55.62 17.15 20.01
C GLU A 201 55.10 16.76 21.39
N ILE A 202 53.82 16.40 21.49
CA ILE A 202 53.21 15.90 22.73
C ILE A 202 53.92 14.60 23.18
N THR A 203 54.20 13.68 22.26
CA THR A 203 54.86 12.39 22.60
C THR A 203 56.35 12.51 22.95
N LYS A 204 57.08 13.48 22.40
CA LYS A 204 58.49 13.74 22.79
C LYS A 204 58.59 14.38 24.17
N ASN A 205 57.65 15.23 24.55
CA ASN A 205 57.68 15.94 25.84
C ASN A 205 57.33 15.06 27.06
N TYR A 206 56.68 13.90 26.87
CA TYR A 206 56.44 12.93 27.95
C TYR A 206 57.56 11.90 28.14
N SER A 207 58.48 11.75 27.17
CA SER A 207 59.58 10.77 27.27
C SER A 207 60.84 11.32 27.93
N THR A 208 61.01 12.64 28.05
CA THR A 208 62.26 13.25 28.55
C THR A 208 62.12 13.83 29.98
N ARG A 209 60.94 13.75 30.60
CA ARG A 209 60.69 14.25 31.97
C ARG A 209 60.47 13.14 32.99
N SER A 210 61.11 11.99 32.80
CA SER A 210 61.03 10.86 33.73
C SER A 210 62.36 10.11 33.85
N GLN A 211 63.43 10.83 34.20
CA GLN A 211 64.63 10.26 34.80
C GLN A 211 65.23 11.26 35.81
N ASP A 212 64.61 11.38 36.98
CA ASP A 212 65.27 11.84 38.20
C ASP A 212 64.98 10.80 39.29
N PRO A 213 65.94 9.93 39.65
CA PRO A 213 65.73 8.87 40.64
C PRO A 213 66.25 9.32 42.00
N ASP A 214 65.74 10.41 42.59
CA ASP A 214 66.01 10.67 44.00
C ASP A 214 65.04 11.67 44.64
N LEU A 215 63.86 11.21 45.05
CA LEU A 215 63.13 11.78 46.20
C LEU A 215 62.35 10.67 46.92
N LEU A 216 63.13 9.79 47.55
CA LEU A 216 62.70 9.09 48.76
C LEU A 216 62.29 10.12 49.83
N ALA A 217 61.31 9.70 50.65
CA ALA A 217 60.87 10.32 51.90
C ALA A 217 59.89 11.52 51.80
N LYS A 218 58.59 11.21 51.93
CA LYS A 218 57.79 11.58 53.11
C LYS A 218 56.40 10.95 53.04
N LYS A 219 56.21 9.88 53.81
CA LYS A 219 54.89 9.38 54.21
C LYS A 219 54.20 10.45 55.08
N ARG A 220 52.91 10.74 54.83
CA ARG A 220 51.89 10.98 55.87
C ARG A 220 50.51 10.56 55.35
N PRO A 221 49.75 9.70 56.06
CA PRO A 221 48.36 9.40 55.75
C PRO A 221 47.44 10.27 56.62
N ILE A 222 46.46 10.97 56.05
CA ILE A 222 45.37 11.58 56.83
C ILE A 222 44.03 11.44 56.08
N THR A 223 43.02 11.26 56.91
CA THR A 223 41.70 10.65 56.82
C THR A 223 40.58 11.47 56.16
N ARG A 224 39.48 10.74 55.84
CA ARG A 224 38.11 11.18 55.51
C ARG A 224 37.56 12.32 56.39
N THR A 225 36.85 13.26 55.76
CA THR A 225 35.65 14.02 56.21
C THR A 225 35.28 14.97 55.06
N GLY A 226 34.05 15.32 54.69
CA GLY A 226 32.67 15.00 55.05
C GLY A 226 31.77 15.54 53.91
N ALA A 227 30.67 14.86 53.59
CA ALA A 227 29.30 15.37 53.74
C ALA A 227 29.03 16.79 53.20
N GLY A 228 28.27 16.89 52.10
CA GLY A 228 27.67 18.15 51.62
C GLY A 228 26.51 17.89 50.66
N LYS A 229 25.29 18.02 51.18
CA LYS A 229 23.99 17.70 50.57
C LYS A 229 23.63 18.58 49.36
N ARG A 230 22.96 17.92 48.41
CA ARG A 230 21.83 18.32 47.55
C ARG A 230 21.26 19.74 47.76
N ARG A 231 20.89 20.38 46.64
CA ARG A 231 19.54 20.94 46.47
C ARG A 231 19.16 21.02 44.99
N THR A 232 18.09 20.30 44.69
CA THR A 232 17.19 20.44 43.54
C THR A 232 16.34 21.69 43.71
N CYS A 233 16.12 22.40 42.60
CA CYS A 233 14.88 23.10 42.26
C CYS A 233 14.54 22.69 40.82
#